data_AF-A0A6J5VNE1-F1
#
_entry.id   AF-A0A6J5VNE1-F1
#
_cell.length_a   1.000
_cell.length_b   1.000
_cell.length_c   1.000
_cell.angle_alpha   90.00
_cell.angle_beta   90.00
_cell.angle_gamma   90.00
#
_symmetry.space_group_name_H-M   'P 1'
#
loop_
_entity.id
_entity.type
_entity.pdbx_description
1 polymer ?
#
loop_
_entity_poly.entity_id
_entity_poly.type
_entity_poly.pdbx_seq_one_letter_code
_entity_poly.pdbx_strand_id
1 'polypeptide(L)'
;MELDRISNLPSDVLAKLLSHLWVREAVRTSVLSSKWRYRSAMLPHLVFDDQCVSSLQHISFVNSVDHVLLGHIAPIHKFKLSSLG
;
A
#
# COMPACT_ATOMS: atom_id res chain seq x y z
N MET A 1 -14.73 8.85 22.89
CA MET A 1 -13.56 8.31 22.17
C MET A 1 -14.11 7.26 21.22
N GLU A 2 -14.17 7.56 19.91
CA GLU A 2 -14.58 6.55 18.93
C GLU A 2 -13.57 5.40 18.98
N LEU A 3 -14.06 4.19 19.23
CA LEU A 3 -13.23 3.00 19.15
C LEU A 3 -12.85 2.79 17.70
N ASP A 4 -11.55 2.69 17.40
CA ASP A 4 -11.06 2.35 16.07
C ASP A 4 -11.42 0.89 15.75
N ARG A 5 -12.65 0.70 15.25
CA ARG A 5 -13.26 -0.61 15.00
C ARG A 5 -12.46 -1.40 13.97
N ILE A 6 -11.82 -0.72 13.03
CA ILE A 6 -11.07 -1.39 11.96
C ILE A 6 -9.72 -1.85 12.50
N SER A 7 -8.99 -1.02 13.26
CA SER A 7 -7.73 -1.44 13.90
C SER A 7 -7.88 -2.53 14.97
N ASN A 8 -9.08 -2.74 15.50
CA ASN A 8 -9.39 -3.78 16.49
C ASN A 8 -9.75 -5.14 15.85
N LEU A 9 -9.79 -5.23 14.51
CA LEU A 9 -9.97 -6.51 13.83
C LEU A 9 -8.74 -7.42 14.04
N PRO A 10 -8.91 -8.76 14.02
CA PRO A 10 -7.80 -9.71 14.05
C PRO A 10 -6.79 -9.43 12.93
N SER A 11 -5.51 -9.72 13.20
CA SER A 11 -4.41 -9.49 12.26
C SER A 11 -4.64 -10.14 10.90
N ASP A 12 -5.22 -11.33 10.87
CA ASP A 12 -5.46 -12.10 9.64
C ASP A 12 -6.53 -11.45 8.77
N VAL A 13 -7.56 -10.88 9.39
CA VAL A 13 -8.62 -10.13 8.68
C VAL A 13 -8.04 -8.85 8.06
N LEU A 14 -7.21 -8.13 8.83
CA LEU A 14 -6.53 -6.93 8.35
C LEU A 14 -5.57 -7.23 7.20
N ALA A 15 -4.78 -8.30 7.33
CA ALA A 15 -3.88 -8.76 6.27
C ALA A 15 -4.68 -9.13 5.01
N LYS A 16 -5.82 -9.80 5.17
CA LYS A 16 -6.71 -10.15 4.07
C LYS A 16 -7.32 -8.91 3.41
N LEU A 17 -7.79 -7.92 4.17
CA LEU A 17 -8.27 -6.65 3.62
C LEU A 17 -7.18 -5.96 2.79
N LEU A 18 -5.99 -5.81 3.36
CA LEU A 18 -4.85 -5.18 2.69
C LEU A 18 -4.40 -5.96 1.45
N SER A 19 -4.51 -7.30 1.45
CA SER A 19 -4.17 -8.13 0.28
C SER A 19 -5.08 -7.92 -0.93
N HIS A 20 -6.29 -7.38 -0.71
CA HIS A 20 -7.22 -7.00 -1.79
C HIS A 20 -7.00 -5.56 -2.27
N LEU A 21 -6.21 -4.76 -1.55
CA LEU A 21 -5.92 -3.38 -1.93
C LEU A 21 -4.70 -3.34 -2.85
N TRP A 22 -4.74 -2.44 -3.83
CA TRP A 22 -3.54 -2.08 -4.58
C TRP A 22 -2.62 -1.23 -3.71
N VAL A 23 -1.34 -1.11 -4.09
CA VAL A 23 -0.33 -0.40 -3.29
C VAL A 23 -0.78 1.01 -2.94
N ARG A 24 -1.35 1.75 -3.90
CA ARG A 24 -1.86 3.10 -3.67
C ARG A 24 -2.95 3.15 -2.58
N GLU A 25 -3.92 2.24 -2.67
CA GLU A 25 -5.02 2.19 -1.72
C GLU A 25 -4.54 1.75 -0.34
N ALA A 26 -3.61 0.80 -0.28
CA ALA A 26 -2.99 0.39 0.96
C ALA A 26 -2.20 1.53 1.62
N VAL A 27 -1.41 2.30 0.86
CA VAL A 27 -0.73 3.50 1.38
C VAL A 27 -1.75 4.52 1.88
N ARG A 28 -2.88 4.71 1.20
CA ARG A 28 -3.95 5.60 1.68
C ARG A 28 -4.52 5.17 3.02
N THR A 29 -4.62 3.87 3.30
CA THR A 29 -5.10 3.39 4.61
C THR A 29 -4.16 3.75 5.77
N SER A 30 -2.92 4.15 5.51
CA SER A 30 -1.95 4.54 6.55
C SER A 30 -2.42 5.70 7.43
N VAL A 31 -3.35 6.53 6.93
CA VAL A 31 -3.93 7.67 7.67
C VAL A 31 -4.96 7.25 8.73
N LEU A 32 -5.47 6.00 8.68
CA LEU A 32 -6.49 5.51 9.62
C LEU A 32 -5.94 5.38 11.04
N SER A 33 -4.72 4.84 11.18
CA SER A 33 -4.00 4.83 12.46
C SER A 33 -2.53 4.45 12.26
N SER A 34 -1.70 4.63 13.29
CA SER A 34 -0.30 4.19 13.26
C SER A 34 -0.15 2.69 12.97
N LYS A 35 -1.11 1.85 13.39
CA LYS A 35 -1.12 0.41 13.08
C LYS A 35 -1.32 0.18 11.58
N TRP A 36 -2.22 0.92 10.94
CA TRP A 36 -2.44 0.82 9.50
C TRP A 36 -1.21 1.23 8.69
N ARG A 37 -0.52 2.30 9.12
CA ARG A 37 0.74 2.72 8.50
C ARG A 37 1.80 1.60 8.49
N TYR A 38 1.99 0.92 9.62
CA TYR A 38 2.92 -0.21 9.68
C TYR A 38 2.46 -1.38 8.80
N ARG A 39 1.16 -1.69 8.80
CA ARG A 39 0.63 -2.80 8.00
C ARG A 39 0.72 -2.54 6.49
N SER A 40 0.45 -1.32 6.03
CA SER A 40 0.64 -0.95 4.62
C SER A 40 2.10 -1.09 4.19
N ALA A 41 3.04 -0.77 5.09
CA ALA A 41 4.48 -0.94 4.87
C ALA A 41 4.96 -2.40 4.89
N MET A 42 4.11 -3.36 5.29
CA MET A 42 4.42 -4.79 5.37
C MET A 42 3.74 -5.62 4.27
N LEU A 43 3.15 -4.97 3.27
CA LEU A 43 2.43 -5.68 2.21
C LEU A 43 3.33 -6.63 1.40
N PRO A 44 3.04 -7.94 1.36
CA PRO A 44 3.90 -8.90 0.67
C PRO A 44 3.81 -8.78 -0.86
N HIS A 45 2.74 -8.20 -1.38
CA HIS A 45 2.48 -8.05 -2.82
C HIS A 45 2.41 -6.57 -3.17
N LEU A 46 3.45 -6.08 -3.84
CA LEU A 46 3.52 -4.71 -4.35
C LEU A 46 3.21 -4.72 -5.85
N VAL A 47 1.96 -4.40 -6.18
CA VAL A 47 1.50 -4.26 -7.57
C VAL A 47 1.20 -2.79 -7.83
N PHE A 48 2.00 -2.19 -8.70
CA PHE A 48 1.82 -0.84 -9.21
C PHE A 48 1.22 -0.94 -10.62
N ASP A 49 0.05 -0.35 -10.80
CA ASP A 49 -0.66 -0.34 -12.08
C ASP A 49 -0.80 1.10 -12.60
N ASP A 50 -1.06 1.29 -13.89
CA ASP A 50 -1.14 2.62 -14.53
C ASP A 50 -2.23 3.51 -13.91
N GLN A 51 -3.24 2.94 -13.27
CA GLN A 51 -4.22 3.70 -12.48
C GLN A 51 -3.63 4.38 -11.23
N CYS A 52 -2.38 4.07 -10.88
CA CYS A 52 -1.63 4.76 -9.83
C CYS A 52 -1.18 6.16 -10.26
N VAL A 53 -1.11 6.44 -11.57
CA VAL A 53 -0.77 7.74 -12.11
C VAL A 53 -2.01 8.47 -12.63
N SER A 54 -2.27 9.66 -12.10
CA SER A 54 -2.96 10.66 -12.92
C SER A 54 -2.07 10.89 -14.14
N SER A 55 -2.65 10.82 -15.35
CA SER A 55 -2.03 10.77 -16.69
C SER A 55 -0.98 11.83 -17.07
N LEU A 56 -0.45 12.61 -16.12
CA LEU A 56 0.34 13.80 -16.40
C LEU A 56 1.82 13.73 -16.01
N GLN A 57 2.34 12.80 -15.19
CA GLN A 57 3.77 12.82 -14.83
C GLN A 57 4.37 11.45 -14.49
N HIS A 58 5.17 10.87 -15.40
CA HIS A 58 6.04 9.70 -15.13
C HIS A 58 6.91 9.88 -13.88
N ILE A 59 7.37 11.12 -13.62
CA ILE A 59 8.17 11.46 -12.43
C ILE A 59 7.39 11.18 -11.14
N SER A 60 6.08 11.44 -11.13
CA SER A 60 5.24 11.18 -9.95
C SER A 60 5.07 9.69 -9.66
N PHE A 61 5.11 8.84 -10.70
CA PHE A 61 5.09 7.38 -10.54
C PHE A 61 6.35 6.88 -9.86
N VAL A 62 7.51 7.25 -10.43
CA VAL A 62 8.82 6.82 -9.93
C VAL A 62 8.98 7.23 -8.47
N ASN A 63 8.67 8.50 -8.14
CA ASN A 63 8.70 8.98 -6.75
C ASN A 63 7.76 8.19 -5.81
N SER A 64 6.60 7.76 -6.31
CA SER A 64 5.65 6.97 -5.52
C SER A 64 6.17 5.54 -5.29
N VAL A 65 6.72 4.91 -6.33
CA VAL A 65 7.36 3.59 -6.23
C VAL A 65 8.53 3.65 -5.27
N ASP A 66 9.44 4.63 -5.43
CA ASP A 66 10.59 4.82 -4.55
C ASP A 66 10.19 5.05 -3.10
N HIS A 67 9.19 5.90 -2.85
CA HIS A 67 8.70 6.14 -1.49
C HIS A 67 8.14 4.87 -0.84
N VAL A 68 7.40 4.04 -1.60
CA VAL A 68 6.89 2.77 -1.10
C VAL A 68 8.02 1.80 -0.80
N LEU A 69 9.01 1.69 -1.70
CA LEU A 69 10.14 0.78 -1.55
C LEU A 69 11.04 1.18 -0.37
N LEU A 70 11.37 2.47 -0.23
CA LEU A 70 12.16 3.00 0.89
C LEU A 70 11.45 2.83 2.24
N GLY A 71 10.12 2.90 2.24
CA GLY A 71 9.29 2.72 3.44
C GLY A 71 8.91 1.27 3.74
N HIS A 72 9.30 0.31 2.89
CA HIS A 72 8.91 -1.09 3.04
C HIS A 72 9.74 -1.81 4.10
N ILE A 73 9.08 -2.57 4.99
CA ILE A 73 9.73 -3.16 6.18
C ILE A 73 9.57 -4.69 6.27
N ALA A 74 9.15 -5.35 5.19
CA ALA A 74 8.93 -6.79 5.14
C ALA A 74 9.54 -7.42 3.88
N PRO A 75 9.58 -8.76 3.76
CA PRO A 75 9.94 -9.41 2.51
C PRO A 75 8.87 -9.17 1.43
N ILE A 76 9.31 -8.67 0.28
CA ILE A 76 8.46 -8.54 -0.91
C ILE A 76 8.40 -9.90 -1.59
N HIS A 77 7.23 -10.52 -1.60
CA HIS A 77 7.00 -11.82 -2.23
C HIS A 77 6.60 -11.69 -3.70
N LYS A 78 5.96 -10.56 -4.06
CA LYS A 78 5.57 -10.26 -5.42
C LYS A 78 5.75 -8.77 -5.68
N PHE A 79 6.44 -8.44 -6.76
CA PHE A 79 6.60 -7.09 -7.25
C PHE A 79 6.19 -7.04 -8.72
N LYS A 80 5.29 -6.11 -9.07
CA LYS A 80 4.87 -5.89 -10.46
C LYS A 80 4.77 -4.40 -10.74
N LEU A 81 5.37 -3.99 -11.85
CA LEU A 81 5.19 -2.68 -12.46
C LEU A 81 4.43 -2.90 -13.77
N SER A 82 3.21 -2.39 -13.89
CA SER A 82 2.60 -2.18 -15.19
C SER A 82 2.94 -0.74 -15.60
N SER A 83 3.83 -0.57 -16.57
CA SER A 83 4.00 0.69 -17.30
C SER A 83 3.44 0.47 -18.69
N LEU A 84 2.55 1.34 -19.15
CA LEU A 84 2.17 1.42 -20.55
C LEU A 84 3.45 1.53 -21.40
N GLY A 85 3.58 0.62 -22.37
CA GLY A 85 4.41 0.83 -23.54
C GLY A 85 3.57 1.50 -24.63
#